data_AF-A0A535XH08-F1
#
_entry.id   AF-A0A535XH08-F1
#
_cell.length_a   1.000
_cell.length_b   1.000
_cell.length_c   1.000
_cell.angle_alpha   90.00
_cell.angle_beta   90.00
_cell.angle_gamma   90.00
#
_symmetry.space_group_name_H-M   'P 1'
#
loop_
_entity.id
_entity.type
_entity.pdbx_description
1 polymer ?
#
loop_
_entity_poly.entity_id
_entity_poly.type
_entity_poly.pdbx_seq_one_letter_code
_entity_poly.pdbx_strand_id
1 'polypeptide(L)'
;MKHALLRIGAVGLASVVTALVLFGLGRLILVRDLGVALPSFSQPSPSPSSSPRPTVSPAVLSDIATPNPSPAAAPTPAASPTQTAAPTEAPIALTSFRFGGRSYVGIVVPEVGRTFAAPFAGTVEVLVYQFIDGEVRVGSNVPTLPFYPYVSVVAADRKITYRPGTLGSVTELLARDRTQVGAGDPLFRLVAPGRSSWATFYNSSAPYQVVVSLHGLPSGRDLDPTPYL
;
A
#
# COMPACT_ATOMS: atom_id res chain seq x y z
N MET A 1 -41.51 37.35 8.73
CA MET A 1 -40.07 37.59 9.01
C MET A 1 -39.70 37.33 10.48
N LYS A 2 -40.17 36.23 11.09
CA LYS A 2 -39.85 35.88 12.50
C LYS A 2 -39.25 34.46 12.67
N HIS A 3 -39.12 33.69 11.60
CA HIS A 3 -38.55 32.34 11.62
C HIS A 3 -37.08 32.27 11.17
N ALA A 4 -36.50 33.38 10.70
CA ALA A 4 -35.10 33.43 10.26
C ALA A 4 -34.11 33.70 11.42
N LEU A 5 -34.57 34.32 12.52
CA LEU A 5 -33.71 34.65 13.67
C LEU A 5 -33.44 33.48 14.62
N LEU A 6 -34.25 32.41 14.58
CA LEU A 6 -34.11 31.25 15.46
C LEU A 6 -33.05 30.24 14.99
N ARG A 7 -32.57 30.32 13.74
CA ARG A 7 -31.56 29.39 13.21
C ARG A 7 -30.12 29.88 13.36
N ILE A 8 -29.92 31.16 13.66
CA ILE A 8 -28.58 31.74 13.91
C ILE A 8 -28.14 31.52 15.36
N GLY A 9 -29.09 31.37 16.31
CA GLY A 9 -28.79 31.07 17.72
C GLY A 9 -28.33 29.63 17.99
N ALA A 10 -28.66 28.67 17.13
CA ALA A 10 -28.32 27.26 17.34
C ALA A 10 -26.92 26.87 16.81
N VAL A 11 -26.35 27.65 15.88
CA VAL A 11 -25.03 27.38 15.29
C VAL A 11 -23.89 27.96 16.16
N GLY A 12 -24.19 28.98 16.97
CA GLY A 12 -23.22 29.58 17.91
C GLY A 12 -22.91 28.72 19.15
N LEU A 13 -23.86 27.90 19.63
CA LEU A 13 -23.66 27.12 20.86
C LEU A 13 -22.86 25.82 20.62
N ALA A 14 -22.94 25.23 19.42
CA ALA A 14 -22.19 24.00 19.09
C ALA A 14 -20.68 24.25 18.90
N SER A 15 -20.29 25.44 18.43
CA SER A 15 -18.86 25.77 18.21
C SER A 15 -18.09 26.06 19.50
N VAL A 16 -18.75 26.48 20.57
CA VAL A 16 -18.11 26.73 21.88
C VAL A 16 -17.83 25.43 22.64
N VAL A 17 -18.67 24.40 22.47
CA VAL A 17 -18.49 23.10 23.14
C VAL A 17 -17.34 22.31 22.53
N THR A 18 -17.14 22.36 21.21
CA THR A 18 -16.00 21.69 20.56
C THR A 18 -14.65 22.35 20.89
N ALA A 19 -14.62 23.67 21.08
CA ALA A 19 -13.39 24.38 21.47
C ALA A 19 -12.96 24.09 22.92
N LEU A 20 -13.92 23.90 23.84
CA LEU A 20 -13.62 23.56 25.25
C LEU A 20 -13.13 22.12 25.42
N VAL A 21 -13.59 21.17 24.60
CA VAL A 21 -13.11 19.77 24.66
C VAL A 21 -11.68 19.64 24.10
N LEU A 22 -11.31 20.42 23.09
CA LEU A 22 -9.94 20.43 22.53
C LEU A 22 -8.93 21.20 23.38
N PHE A 23 -9.37 22.17 24.21
CA PHE A 23 -8.51 22.80 25.22
C PHE A 23 -8.45 22.02 26.55
N GLY A 24 -9.43 21.14 26.83
CA GLY A 24 -9.52 20.38 28.08
C GLY A 24 -8.61 19.15 28.19
N LEU A 25 -8.07 18.61 27.09
CA LEU A 25 -7.09 17.52 27.11
C LEU A 25 -5.64 17.98 26.88
N GLY A 26 -5.42 19.29 26.67
CA GLY A 26 -4.13 19.86 26.26
C GLY A 26 -3.20 20.36 27.37
N ARG A 27 -3.49 20.09 28.66
CA ARG A 27 -2.62 20.54 29.78
C ARG A 27 -2.56 19.57 30.95
N LEU A 28 -1.74 18.52 30.82
CA LEU A 28 -1.07 17.94 31.98
C LEU A 28 0.36 17.53 31.61
N ILE A 29 1.22 18.53 31.47
CA ILE A 29 2.65 18.38 31.77
C ILE A 29 2.88 19.24 33.02
N LEU A 30 3.24 18.61 34.15
CA LEU A 30 4.53 18.77 34.85
C LEU A 30 4.45 18.51 36.38
N VAL A 31 5.49 17.80 36.87
CA VAL A 31 6.06 17.65 38.24
C VAL A 31 5.18 16.95 39.33
N ARG A 32 5.64 16.05 40.21
CA ARG A 32 6.93 15.90 40.90
C ARG A 32 6.96 14.61 41.77
N ASP A 33 8.15 14.02 41.90
CA ASP A 33 8.70 13.20 43.01
C ASP A 33 7.81 12.15 43.75
N LEU A 34 8.18 10.87 43.60
CA LEU A 34 8.44 10.01 44.76
C LEU A 34 9.45 8.92 44.36
N GLY A 35 10.64 9.00 44.95
CA GLY A 35 11.77 8.16 44.62
C GLY A 35 11.72 6.76 45.21
N VAL A 36 12.32 5.81 44.50
CA VAL A 36 13.05 4.67 45.06
C VAL A 36 14.26 4.42 44.17
N ALA A 37 15.43 4.29 44.80
CA ALA A 37 16.76 4.23 44.21
C ALA A 37 17.19 2.81 43.79
N LEU A 38 17.87 2.73 42.62
CA LEU A 38 19.15 2.06 42.25
C LEU A 38 19.43 0.59 42.69
N PRO A 39 20.14 -0.22 41.85
CA PRO A 39 21.54 0.04 41.50
C PRO A 39 21.87 0.18 40.01
N SER A 40 22.79 1.10 39.77
CA SER A 40 23.51 1.37 38.54
C SER A 40 24.51 0.26 38.21
N PHE A 41 24.64 -0.08 36.93
CA PHE A 41 25.90 -0.59 36.39
C PHE A 41 26.50 0.46 35.46
N SER A 42 27.68 0.91 35.84
CA SER A 42 28.44 1.98 35.19
C SER A 42 29.06 1.52 33.87
N GLN A 43 28.89 2.32 32.83
CA GLN A 43 29.75 2.37 31.65
C GLN A 43 31.13 2.93 32.05
N PRO A 44 32.20 2.58 31.33
CA PRO A 44 32.82 3.62 30.49
C PRO A 44 33.42 3.11 29.16
N SER A 45 33.40 3.98 28.14
CA SER A 45 34.29 3.95 26.96
C SER A 45 35.47 4.94 27.19
N PRO A 46 36.35 5.23 26.20
CA PRO A 46 37.33 4.43 25.44
C PRO A 46 38.79 4.91 25.71
N SER A 47 39.85 4.28 25.14
CA SER A 47 41.16 4.92 24.76
C SER A 47 42.26 3.95 24.23
N PRO A 48 43.36 4.44 23.59
CA PRO A 48 44.14 3.78 22.50
C PRO A 48 45.64 3.44 22.79
N SER A 49 46.34 2.89 21.77
CA SER A 49 47.82 2.86 21.49
C SER A 49 48.74 2.05 22.43
N SER A 50 49.87 1.38 22.09
CA SER A 50 50.82 1.36 20.96
C SER A 50 51.80 0.14 21.07
N SER A 51 52.16 -0.50 19.92
CA SER A 51 53.48 -1.05 19.40
C SER A 51 54.55 -1.72 20.32
N PRO A 52 55.56 -2.51 19.82
CA PRO A 52 56.15 -2.52 18.46
C PRO A 52 56.53 -3.90 17.82
N ARG A 53 56.91 -3.82 16.52
CA ARG A 53 57.62 -4.80 15.66
C ARG A 53 59.15 -4.76 15.90
N PRO A 54 59.95 -5.82 15.65
CA PRO A 54 60.77 -5.94 14.42
C PRO A 54 60.81 -7.40 13.86
N THR A 55 60.77 -7.70 12.54
CA THR A 55 61.89 -7.80 11.54
C THR A 55 63.02 -8.71 12.07
N VAL A 56 63.48 -9.85 11.49
CA VAL A 56 64.04 -10.18 10.16
C VAL A 56 64.11 -11.75 10.00
N SER A 57 64.10 -12.25 8.75
CA SER A 57 64.37 -13.62 8.21
C SER A 57 65.84 -14.12 8.37
N PRO A 58 66.34 -15.24 7.77
CA PRO A 58 65.81 -16.58 7.41
C PRO A 58 66.79 -17.77 7.70
N ALA A 59 66.47 -18.97 7.16
CA ALA A 59 67.34 -20.14 6.83
C ALA A 59 67.44 -21.25 7.92
N VAL A 60 67.38 -22.57 7.66
CA VAL A 60 67.94 -23.44 6.60
C VAL A 60 67.23 -24.83 6.57
N LEU A 61 67.11 -25.42 5.35
CA LEU A 61 66.95 -26.82 4.89
C LEU A 61 66.20 -27.89 5.72
N SER A 62 65.23 -28.59 5.09
CA SER A 62 65.44 -29.95 4.52
C SER A 62 64.20 -30.48 3.77
N ASP A 63 64.34 -30.61 2.45
CA ASP A 63 64.03 -31.77 1.58
C ASP A 63 62.98 -32.83 1.99
N ILE A 64 61.91 -32.98 1.16
CA ILE A 64 61.55 -34.17 0.33
C ILE A 64 60.03 -34.36 0.09
N ALA A 65 59.74 -34.59 -1.21
CA ALA A 65 58.61 -35.28 -1.87
C ALA A 65 57.21 -34.61 -1.97
N THR A 66 56.97 -34.08 -3.17
CA THR A 66 55.70 -33.69 -3.79
C THR A 66 54.82 -34.90 -4.14
N PRO A 67 53.49 -34.86 -3.91
CA PRO A 67 52.53 -35.59 -4.72
C PRO A 67 51.81 -34.67 -5.73
N ASN A 68 51.73 -35.16 -6.96
CA ASN A 68 51.12 -34.55 -8.14
C ASN A 68 49.57 -34.47 -8.04
N PRO A 69 48.92 -33.30 -8.21
CA PRO A 69 47.46 -33.24 -8.33
C PRO A 69 47.00 -33.47 -9.78
N SER A 70 46.11 -34.45 -9.97
CA SER A 70 45.46 -34.76 -11.26
C SER A 70 44.51 -33.63 -11.72
N PRO A 71 44.34 -33.34 -13.03
CA PRO A 71 43.48 -32.26 -13.52
C PRO A 71 41.97 -32.51 -13.31
N ALA A 72 41.26 -31.45 -12.94
CA ALA A 72 39.83 -31.39 -12.66
C ALA A 72 38.93 -31.67 -13.89
N ALA A 73 37.85 -32.43 -13.68
CA ALA A 73 36.78 -32.57 -14.66
C ALA A 73 35.90 -31.30 -14.67
N ALA A 74 35.71 -30.71 -15.85
CA ALA A 74 34.84 -29.56 -16.04
C ALA A 74 33.35 -29.96 -15.94
N PRO A 75 32.48 -29.20 -15.24
CA PRO A 75 31.06 -29.48 -15.22
C PRO A 75 30.41 -29.10 -16.57
N THR A 76 29.63 -30.03 -17.12
CA THR A 76 28.81 -29.84 -18.31
C THR A 76 27.75 -28.74 -18.07
N PRO A 77 27.56 -27.76 -18.98
CA PRO A 77 26.50 -26.75 -18.82
C PRO A 77 25.12 -27.40 -18.88
N ALA A 78 24.32 -27.21 -17.82
CA ALA A 78 22.92 -27.62 -17.79
C ALA A 78 22.10 -26.80 -18.80
N ALA A 79 21.18 -27.47 -19.50
CA ALA A 79 20.28 -26.83 -20.46
C ALA A 79 19.43 -25.74 -19.76
N SER A 80 19.39 -24.56 -20.36
CA SER A 80 18.58 -23.41 -19.89
C SER A 80 17.09 -23.75 -19.95
N PRO A 81 16.28 -23.41 -18.93
CA PRO A 81 14.85 -23.70 -18.95
C PRO A 81 14.15 -22.90 -20.06
N THR A 82 13.41 -23.59 -20.91
CA THR A 82 12.53 -23.00 -21.92
C THR A 82 11.47 -22.15 -21.21
N GLN A 83 11.43 -20.84 -21.51
CA GLN A 83 10.38 -19.96 -21.01
C GLN A 83 9.05 -20.37 -21.66
N THR A 84 8.13 -20.93 -20.88
CA THR A 84 6.73 -21.09 -21.27
C THR A 84 6.14 -19.71 -21.50
N ALA A 85 5.63 -19.45 -22.70
CA ALA A 85 4.96 -18.20 -23.02
C ALA A 85 3.80 -17.96 -22.03
N ALA A 86 3.80 -16.81 -21.38
CA ALA A 86 2.73 -16.43 -20.46
C ALA A 86 1.39 -16.32 -21.23
N PRO A 87 0.25 -16.70 -20.62
CA PRO A 87 -1.07 -16.50 -21.22
C PRO A 87 -1.25 -15.03 -21.60
N THR A 88 -1.69 -14.78 -22.83
CA THR A 88 -2.09 -13.43 -23.25
C THR A 88 -3.46 -13.13 -22.62
N GLU A 89 -3.52 -12.16 -21.70
CA GLU A 89 -4.80 -11.70 -21.14
C GLU A 89 -5.71 -11.14 -22.25
N ALA A 90 -7.02 -11.37 -22.14
CA ALA A 90 -7.97 -10.88 -23.14
C ALA A 90 -7.98 -9.33 -23.22
N PRO A 91 -8.48 -8.72 -24.29
CA PRO A 91 -8.67 -7.26 -24.29
C PRO A 91 -9.73 -6.84 -23.26
N ILE A 92 -9.51 -5.72 -22.56
CA ILE A 92 -10.53 -5.06 -21.73
C ILE A 92 -11.18 -3.91 -22.49
N ALA A 93 -12.47 -3.69 -22.26
CA ALA A 93 -13.14 -2.50 -22.79
C ALA A 93 -13.07 -1.37 -21.75
N LEU A 94 -12.58 -0.22 -22.19
CA LEU A 94 -12.42 0.98 -21.37
C LEU A 94 -13.46 2.03 -21.75
N THR A 95 -14.08 2.66 -20.75
CA THR A 95 -15.03 3.75 -20.96
C THR A 95 -14.72 4.90 -20.02
N SER A 96 -14.27 6.02 -20.57
CA SER A 96 -14.01 7.25 -19.80
C SER A 96 -15.34 7.94 -19.46
N PHE A 97 -15.49 8.40 -18.22
CA PHE A 97 -16.66 9.14 -17.78
C PHE A 97 -16.32 10.17 -16.68
N ARG A 98 -17.25 11.08 -16.42
CA ARG A 98 -17.15 12.11 -15.38
C ARG A 98 -18.23 11.92 -14.33
N PHE A 99 -17.88 12.10 -13.06
CA PHE A 99 -18.86 12.07 -11.96
C PHE A 99 -18.37 12.93 -10.79
N GLY A 100 -19.25 13.72 -10.17
CA GLY A 100 -18.89 14.58 -9.03
C GLY A 100 -17.71 15.53 -9.33
N GLY A 101 -17.59 16.02 -10.56
CA GLY A 101 -16.48 16.87 -11.01
C GLY A 101 -15.17 16.14 -11.30
N ARG A 102 -15.11 14.81 -11.19
CA ARG A 102 -13.88 14.01 -11.36
C ARG A 102 -13.88 13.09 -12.57
N SER A 103 -12.68 12.79 -13.10
CA SER A 103 -12.43 11.80 -14.16
C SER A 103 -12.37 10.37 -13.63
N TYR A 104 -13.00 9.45 -14.36
CA TYR A 104 -12.94 8.02 -14.13
C TYR A 104 -12.83 7.25 -15.45
N VAL A 105 -12.30 6.03 -15.35
CA VAL A 105 -12.40 5.02 -16.40
C VAL A 105 -13.11 3.80 -15.83
N GLY A 106 -14.18 3.38 -16.47
CA GLY A 106 -14.85 2.12 -16.22
C GLY A 106 -14.22 1.02 -17.07
N ILE A 107 -14.00 -0.13 -16.46
CA ILE A 107 -13.41 -1.30 -17.11
C ILE A 107 -14.46 -2.40 -17.16
N VAL A 108 -14.71 -2.91 -18.37
CA VAL A 108 -15.46 -4.14 -18.56
C VAL A 108 -14.49 -5.30 -18.74
N VAL A 109 -14.55 -6.26 -17.82
CA VAL A 109 -13.67 -7.44 -17.80
C VAL A 109 -14.50 -8.67 -18.22
N PRO A 110 -14.22 -9.30 -19.37
CA PRO A 110 -15.01 -10.43 -19.87
C PRO A 110 -14.69 -11.74 -19.12
N GLU A 111 -13.51 -11.85 -18.53
CA GLU A 111 -13.00 -13.09 -17.94
C GLU A 111 -12.89 -13.03 -16.42
N VAL A 112 -13.26 -14.13 -15.76
CA VAL A 112 -12.96 -14.34 -14.34
C VAL A 112 -11.51 -14.79 -14.21
N GLY A 113 -10.84 -14.37 -13.15
CA GLY A 113 -9.45 -14.70 -12.86
C GLY A 113 -8.46 -13.61 -13.24
N ARG A 114 -8.89 -12.53 -13.92
CA ARG A 114 -8.02 -11.41 -14.27
C ARG A 114 -7.39 -10.79 -13.03
N THR A 115 -6.07 -10.59 -13.11
CA THR A 115 -5.29 -9.93 -12.07
C THR A 115 -4.97 -8.50 -12.49
N PHE A 116 -5.18 -7.55 -11.58
CA PHE A 116 -4.78 -6.17 -11.78
C PHE A 116 -3.43 -5.95 -11.09
N ALA A 117 -2.47 -5.47 -11.87
CA ALA A 117 -1.12 -5.21 -11.41
C ALA A 117 -0.89 -3.72 -11.10
N ALA A 118 0.12 -3.43 -10.30
CA ALA A 118 0.58 -2.09 -10.02
C ALA A 118 1.17 -1.48 -11.31
N PRO A 119 0.67 -0.32 -11.77
CA PRO A 119 1.14 0.27 -13.03
C PRO A 119 2.48 1.02 -12.88
N PHE A 120 2.84 1.33 -11.64
CA PHE A 120 4.10 1.99 -11.28
C PHE A 120 4.48 1.57 -9.86
N ALA A 121 5.75 1.77 -9.51
CA ALA A 121 6.21 1.52 -8.16
C ALA A 121 5.60 2.52 -7.16
N GLY A 122 5.28 2.06 -5.95
CA GLY A 122 4.72 2.89 -4.90
C GLY A 122 4.27 2.11 -3.68
N THR A 123 3.55 2.79 -2.80
CA THR A 123 2.97 2.20 -1.59
C THR A 123 1.51 1.83 -1.85
N VAL A 124 1.12 0.61 -1.51
CA VAL A 124 -0.28 0.18 -1.59
C VAL A 124 -1.07 0.76 -0.43
N GLU A 125 -2.22 1.36 -0.74
CA GLU A 125 -3.23 1.72 0.25
C GLU A 125 -4.51 0.94 -0.03
N VAL A 126 -4.99 0.19 0.97
CA VAL A 126 -6.26 -0.51 0.91
C VAL A 126 -7.24 0.11 1.92
N LEU A 127 -8.27 0.76 1.41
CA LEU A 127 -9.38 1.26 2.23
C LEU A 127 -10.61 0.40 1.98
N VAL A 128 -11.22 -0.12 3.05
CA VAL A 128 -12.41 -0.97 2.94
C VAL A 128 -13.65 -0.16 3.32
N TYR A 129 -14.61 -0.16 2.40
CA TYR A 129 -15.87 0.56 2.52
C TYR A 129 -17.05 -0.40 2.72
N GLN A 130 -18.10 0.09 3.36
CA GLN A 130 -19.41 -0.54 3.41
C GLN A 130 -20.48 0.48 3.02
N PHE A 131 -21.61 -0.01 2.51
CA PHE A 131 -22.80 0.80 2.29
C PHE A 131 -23.80 0.52 3.42
N ILE A 132 -24.01 1.48 4.30
CA ILE A 132 -24.80 1.34 5.52
C ILE A 132 -25.86 2.43 5.51
N ASP A 133 -27.13 2.03 5.53
CA ASP A 133 -28.29 2.94 5.59
C ASP A 133 -28.28 4.06 4.52
N GLY A 134 -27.81 3.74 3.31
CA GLY A 134 -27.73 4.70 2.20
C GLY A 134 -26.42 5.52 2.15
N GLU A 135 -25.50 5.29 3.08
CA GLU A 135 -24.23 6.02 3.17
C GLU A 135 -23.01 5.13 2.93
N VAL A 136 -22.01 5.69 2.25
CA VAL A 136 -20.70 5.04 2.10
C VAL A 136 -19.85 5.31 3.34
N ARG A 137 -19.50 4.26 4.08
CA ARG A 137 -18.69 4.36 5.31
C ARG A 137 -17.36 3.62 5.15
N VAL A 138 -16.28 4.23 5.64
CA VAL A 138 -14.93 3.65 5.65
C VAL A 138 -14.62 3.12 7.06
N GLY A 139 -13.94 1.97 7.14
CA GLY A 139 -13.49 1.41 8.43
C GLY A 139 -14.60 0.89 9.36
N SER A 140 -15.84 0.80 8.86
CA SER A 140 -16.93 0.13 9.56
C SER A 140 -16.77 -1.40 9.50
N ASN A 141 -17.32 -2.11 10.49
CA ASN A 141 -17.25 -3.57 10.59
C ASN A 141 -18.64 -4.15 10.92
N VAL A 142 -19.63 -3.91 10.07
CA VAL A 142 -20.93 -4.60 10.16
C VAL A 142 -20.81 -5.91 9.36
N PRO A 143 -20.73 -7.08 10.02
CA PRO A 143 -20.34 -8.32 9.33
C PRO A 143 -21.39 -8.86 8.36
N THR A 144 -22.64 -8.43 8.53
CA THR A 144 -23.76 -8.83 7.67
C THR A 144 -23.83 -8.05 6.36
N LEU A 145 -22.99 -7.02 6.19
CA LEU A 145 -22.97 -6.18 5.01
C LEU A 145 -21.71 -6.43 4.16
N PRO A 146 -21.79 -6.29 2.83
CA PRO A 146 -20.64 -6.50 1.98
C PRO A 146 -19.55 -5.44 2.19
N PHE A 147 -18.30 -5.90 2.16
CA PHE A 147 -17.11 -5.05 2.18
C PHE A 147 -16.63 -4.77 0.75
N TYR A 148 -16.25 -3.53 0.47
CA TYR A 148 -15.79 -3.09 -0.85
C TYR A 148 -14.38 -2.48 -0.73
N PRO A 149 -13.34 -3.13 -1.27
CA PRO A 149 -11.98 -2.64 -1.17
C PRO A 149 -11.73 -1.56 -2.23
N TYR A 150 -11.13 -0.45 -1.82
CA TYR A 150 -10.49 0.49 -2.71
C TYR A 150 -8.99 0.25 -2.62
N VAL A 151 -8.40 -0.18 -3.72
CA VAL A 151 -6.98 -0.50 -3.80
C VAL A 151 -6.29 0.63 -4.52
N SER A 152 -5.31 1.26 -3.90
CA SER A 152 -4.55 2.36 -4.49
C SER A 152 -3.06 2.07 -4.51
N VAL A 153 -2.36 2.61 -5.51
CA VAL A 153 -0.89 2.71 -5.50
C VAL A 153 -0.54 4.19 -5.43
N VAL A 154 0.21 4.55 -4.40
CA VAL A 154 0.64 5.93 -4.10
C VAL A 154 2.12 6.06 -4.42
N ALA A 155 2.43 6.86 -5.42
CA ALA A 155 3.78 7.29 -5.77
C ALA A 155 4.00 8.74 -5.29
N ALA A 156 5.20 9.27 -5.51
CA ALA A 156 5.53 10.64 -5.13
C ALA A 156 4.67 11.71 -5.84
N ASP A 157 4.33 11.48 -7.10
CA ASP A 157 3.70 12.45 -8.00
C ASP A 157 2.26 12.09 -8.40
N ARG A 158 1.78 10.89 -8.06
CA ARG A 158 0.45 10.41 -8.44
C ARG A 158 -0.09 9.33 -7.53
N LYS A 159 -1.41 9.18 -7.54
CA LYS A 159 -2.13 8.07 -6.92
C LYS A 159 -3.19 7.54 -7.87
N ILE A 160 -3.13 6.24 -8.14
CA ILE A 160 -4.17 5.50 -8.86
C ILE A 160 -5.03 4.76 -7.85
N THR A 161 -6.35 4.74 -8.04
CA THR A 161 -7.30 4.03 -7.17
C THR A 161 -8.24 3.18 -8.02
N TYR A 162 -8.24 1.88 -7.74
CA TYR A 162 -9.13 0.87 -8.28
C TYR A 162 -10.30 0.63 -7.33
N ARG A 163 -11.51 0.51 -7.89
CA ARG A 163 -12.76 0.27 -7.16
C ARG A 163 -13.43 -0.99 -7.71
N PRO A 164 -12.93 -2.19 -7.35
CA PRO A 164 -13.56 -3.44 -7.76
C PRO A 164 -14.85 -3.72 -6.95
N GLY A 165 -15.41 -4.91 -7.13
CA GLY A 165 -16.57 -5.41 -6.40
C GLY A 165 -16.25 -5.91 -5.00
N THR A 166 -17.17 -6.64 -4.38
CA THR A 166 -17.10 -7.07 -2.98
C THR A 166 -15.86 -7.93 -2.67
N LEU A 167 -15.26 -7.68 -1.51
CA LEU A 167 -14.13 -8.45 -0.99
C LEU A 167 -14.57 -9.88 -0.66
N GLY A 168 -13.77 -10.87 -1.06
CA GLY A 168 -13.99 -12.29 -0.80
C GLY A 168 -14.96 -12.97 -1.77
N SER A 169 -15.99 -12.28 -2.26
CA SER A 169 -16.94 -12.86 -3.22
C SER A 169 -16.62 -12.53 -4.68
N VAL A 170 -16.18 -11.30 -4.96
CA VAL A 170 -15.83 -10.84 -6.33
C VAL A 170 -14.34 -10.55 -6.44
N THR A 171 -13.76 -9.99 -5.38
CA THR A 171 -12.38 -9.50 -5.36
C THR A 171 -11.57 -10.25 -4.30
N GLU A 172 -10.41 -10.76 -4.71
CA GLU A 172 -9.37 -11.26 -3.82
C GLU A 172 -8.20 -10.27 -3.80
N LEU A 173 -7.77 -9.84 -2.61
CA LEU A 173 -6.59 -8.98 -2.46
C LEU A 173 -5.32 -9.82 -2.50
N LEU A 174 -4.36 -9.41 -3.32
CA LEU A 174 -3.05 -10.06 -3.46
C LEU A 174 -1.95 -9.24 -2.80
N ALA A 175 -2.05 -7.91 -2.87
CA ALA A 175 -1.20 -6.99 -2.12
C ALA A 175 -1.82 -6.64 -0.76
N ARG A 176 -0.95 -6.45 0.25
CA ARG A 176 -1.36 -5.99 1.58
C ARG A 176 -1.38 -4.46 1.65
N ASP A 177 -2.13 -3.93 2.61
CA ASP A 177 -2.09 -2.50 2.92
C ASP A 177 -0.70 -2.09 3.41
N ARG A 178 -0.25 -0.89 3.03
CA ARG A 178 1.05 -0.27 3.34
C ARG A 178 2.29 -1.01 2.84
N THR A 179 2.15 -1.99 1.95
CA THR A 179 3.32 -2.64 1.33
C THR A 179 3.87 -1.83 0.16
N GLN A 180 5.19 -1.88 -0.04
CA GLN A 180 5.83 -1.38 -1.26
C GLN A 180 5.62 -2.37 -2.39
N VAL A 181 5.35 -1.86 -3.59
CA VAL A 181 5.21 -2.63 -4.83
C VAL A 181 6.00 -1.97 -5.95
N GLY A 182 6.52 -2.79 -6.86
CA GLY A 182 7.05 -2.38 -8.16
C GLY A 182 5.97 -2.38 -9.25
N ALA A 183 6.32 -1.86 -10.43
CA ALA A 183 5.45 -1.99 -11.59
C ALA A 183 5.32 -3.48 -12.00
N GLY A 184 4.10 -3.94 -12.26
CA GLY A 184 3.80 -5.33 -12.60
C GLY A 184 3.42 -6.19 -11.39
N ASP A 185 3.64 -5.74 -10.15
CA ASP A 185 3.29 -6.52 -8.97
C ASP A 185 1.77 -6.68 -8.83
N PRO A 186 1.27 -7.89 -8.48
CA PRO A 186 -0.16 -8.15 -8.41
C PRO A 186 -0.81 -7.41 -7.22
N LEU A 187 -1.91 -6.70 -7.48
CA LEU A 187 -2.66 -5.96 -6.46
C LEU A 187 -3.89 -6.74 -5.98
N PHE A 188 -4.73 -7.18 -6.91
CA PHE A 188 -5.95 -7.92 -6.64
C PHE A 188 -6.36 -8.74 -7.86
N ARG A 189 -7.21 -9.73 -7.63
CA ARG A 189 -7.78 -10.61 -8.67
C ARG A 189 -9.30 -10.58 -8.61
N LEU A 190 -9.94 -10.57 -9.77
CA LEU A 190 -11.38 -10.77 -9.88
C LEU A 190 -11.66 -12.28 -9.89
N VAL A 191 -12.23 -12.82 -8.81
CA VAL A 191 -12.40 -14.27 -8.60
C VAL A 191 -13.79 -14.79 -8.95
N ALA A 192 -14.74 -13.88 -9.18
CA ALA A 192 -16.08 -14.21 -9.67
C ALA A 192 -16.65 -13.04 -10.51
N PRO A 193 -17.72 -13.27 -11.29
CA PRO A 193 -18.45 -12.17 -11.90
C PRO A 193 -19.01 -11.22 -10.83
N GLY A 194 -18.90 -9.92 -11.06
CA GLY A 194 -19.45 -8.92 -10.14
C GLY A 194 -19.19 -7.50 -10.59
N ARG A 195 -20.09 -6.58 -10.23
CA ARG A 195 -19.93 -5.16 -10.56
C ARG A 195 -19.04 -4.48 -9.54
N SER A 196 -18.39 -3.41 -10.00
CA SER A 196 -17.69 -2.46 -9.15
C SER A 196 -18.58 -1.99 -8.00
N SER A 197 -17.97 -1.69 -6.86
CA SER A 197 -18.59 -0.89 -5.77
C SER A 197 -19.32 0.35 -6.25
N TRP A 198 -18.93 0.92 -7.41
CA TRP A 198 -19.61 2.04 -8.04
C TRP A 198 -21.09 1.77 -8.32
N ALA A 199 -21.44 0.52 -8.66
CA ALA A 199 -22.82 0.11 -8.89
C ALA A 199 -23.66 0.18 -7.61
N THR A 200 -23.07 -0.16 -6.47
CA THR A 200 -23.73 -0.09 -5.17
C THR A 200 -23.80 1.36 -4.66
N PHE A 201 -22.73 2.12 -4.81
CA PHE A 201 -22.57 3.40 -4.12
C PHE A 201 -23.14 4.61 -4.86
N TYR A 202 -23.15 4.57 -6.20
CA TYR A 202 -23.40 5.79 -6.99
C TYR A 202 -24.37 5.58 -8.15
N ASN A 203 -24.22 4.50 -8.91
CA ASN A 203 -25.06 4.27 -10.09
C ASN A 203 -25.29 2.77 -10.31
N SER A 204 -26.47 2.29 -9.90
CA SER A 204 -26.87 0.88 -10.04
C SER A 204 -26.84 0.34 -11.47
N SER A 205 -26.87 1.20 -12.47
CA SER A 205 -26.81 0.84 -13.89
C SER A 205 -25.39 0.81 -14.46
N ALA A 206 -24.36 1.16 -13.68
CA ALA A 206 -22.98 1.14 -14.15
C ALA A 206 -22.56 -0.31 -14.53
N PRO A 207 -22.11 -0.57 -15.77
CA PRO A 207 -21.81 -1.92 -16.26
C PRO A 207 -20.40 -2.42 -15.90
N TYR A 208 -19.62 -1.63 -15.16
CA TYR A 208 -18.20 -1.85 -14.97
C TYR A 208 -17.90 -2.87 -13.87
N GLN A 209 -16.91 -3.73 -14.09
CA GLN A 209 -16.34 -4.62 -13.05
C GLN A 209 -15.39 -3.84 -12.15
N VAL A 210 -14.65 -2.87 -12.71
CA VAL A 210 -13.71 -2.00 -11.98
C VAL A 210 -13.88 -0.55 -12.44
N VAL A 211 -13.88 0.38 -11.48
CA VAL A 211 -13.79 1.82 -11.78
C VAL A 211 -12.48 2.39 -11.27
N VAL A 212 -11.75 3.06 -12.14
CA VAL A 212 -10.40 3.58 -11.88
C VAL A 212 -10.39 5.10 -11.94
N SER A 213 -9.59 5.72 -11.07
CA SER A 213 -9.25 7.13 -11.17
C SER A 213 -7.77 7.34 -10.89
N LEU A 214 -7.15 8.30 -11.57
CA LEU A 214 -5.78 8.72 -11.34
C LEU A 214 -5.75 10.21 -11.02
N HIS A 215 -4.91 10.60 -10.06
CA HIS A 215 -4.72 12.00 -9.69
C HIS A 215 -3.26 12.30 -9.41
N GLY A 216 -2.83 13.51 -9.75
CA GLY A 216 -1.49 14.02 -9.45
C GLY A 216 -1.38 14.46 -7.99
N LEU A 217 -0.22 14.27 -7.39
CA LEU A 217 0.11 14.67 -6.02
C LEU A 217 1.21 15.76 -6.04
N PRO A 218 1.17 16.75 -5.12
CA PRO A 218 0.08 17.05 -4.18
C PRO A 218 -1.09 17.83 -4.82
N SER A 219 -1.01 18.12 -6.13
CA SER A 219 -1.95 19.03 -6.82
C SER A 219 -3.42 18.61 -6.77
N GLY A 220 -3.72 17.32 -6.61
CA GLY A 220 -5.07 16.77 -6.67
C GLY A 220 -5.69 16.81 -8.07
N ARG A 221 -4.93 17.25 -9.10
CA ARG A 221 -5.40 17.32 -10.49
C ARG A 221 -5.76 15.93 -10.99
N ASP A 222 -6.91 15.79 -11.62
CA ASP A 222 -7.27 14.56 -12.31
C ASP A 222 -6.36 14.30 -13.51
N LEU A 223 -5.88 13.06 -13.60
CA LEU A 223 -5.09 12.54 -14.70
C LEU A 223 -5.88 11.42 -15.40
N ASP A 224 -5.51 11.12 -16.64
CA ASP A 224 -6.08 10.00 -17.38
C ASP A 224 -5.43 8.68 -16.93
N PRO A 225 -6.19 7.71 -16.37
CA PRO A 225 -5.64 6.41 -16.02
C PRO A 225 -5.45 5.48 -17.23
N THR A 226 -6.03 5.78 -18.40
CA THR A 226 -6.05 4.89 -19.58
C THR A 226 -4.68 4.33 -20.00
N PRO A 227 -3.56 5.09 -19.95
CA PRO A 227 -2.24 4.57 -20.30
C PRO A 227 -1.70 3.46 -19.37
N TYR A 228 -2.38 3.19 -18.26
CA TYR A 228 -1.97 2.25 -17.21
C TYR A 228 -2.88 1.00 -17.12
N LEU A 229 -3.86 0.87 -18.02
CA LEU A 229 -4.93 -0.14 -17.94
C LEU A 229 -4.89 -1.11 -19.11
#